data_AF-A0A1Y3ZPG9-F1
#
_entry.id   AF-A0A1Y3ZPG9-F1
#
_cell.length_a   1.000
_cell.length_b   1.000
_cell.length_c   1.000
_cell.angle_alpha   90.00
_cell.angle_beta   90.00
_cell.angle_gamma   90.00
#
_symmetry.space_group_name_H-M   'P 1'
#
loop_
_entity.id
_entity.type
_entity.pdbx_description
1 polymer ?
#
loop_
_entity_poly.entity_id
_entity_poly.type
_entity_poly.pdbx_seq_one_letter_code
_entity_poly.pdbx_strand_id
1 'polypeptide(L)'
;YLIRLLAHTDENLDELTGKYYDPQEFVDYKASVEKPLPMIYQSGYLTIKDYKPRRGTFLLDFPNNEVKKGFVSLVASDYLKPKRESVNSWIQDVIDALEDGETEKLRKLFTSFLADIPYTMRRKEDERERERYFHYTFYLIFRLVSVYTVYTEKEQSEGRVDCIVETPDYIYIFEFKLDGTADEALRQ
;
A
#
# COMPACT_ATOMS: atom_id res chain seq x y z
N TYR A 1 -14.75 -12.08 -3.20
CA TYR A 1 -14.31 -13.14 -2.28
C TYR A 1 -13.00 -12.75 -1.60
N LEU A 2 -11.88 -12.59 -2.34
CA LEU A 2 -10.56 -12.29 -1.75
C LEU A 2 -10.50 -11.07 -0.81
N ILE A 3 -11.21 -9.98 -1.12
CA ILE A 3 -11.30 -8.83 -0.20
C ILE A 3 -11.93 -9.24 1.15
N ARG A 4 -13.01 -10.03 1.09
CA ARG A 4 -13.68 -10.52 2.30
C ARG A 4 -12.78 -11.46 3.09
N LEU A 5 -11.94 -12.23 2.39
CA LEU A 5 -10.96 -13.11 3.02
C LEU A 5 -9.92 -12.29 3.80
N LEU A 6 -9.32 -11.27 3.18
CA LEU A 6 -8.39 -10.35 3.86
C LEU A 6 -9.04 -9.70 5.10
N ALA A 7 -10.27 -9.21 4.96
CA ALA A 7 -11.02 -8.61 6.06
C ALA A 7 -11.37 -9.62 7.18
N HIS A 8 -11.57 -10.89 6.86
CA HIS A 8 -11.91 -11.92 7.84
C HIS A 8 -10.71 -12.41 8.64
N THR A 9 -9.52 -12.39 8.04
CA THR A 9 -8.27 -12.88 8.65
C THR A 9 -7.45 -11.78 9.32
N ASP A 10 -7.89 -10.52 9.26
CA ASP A 10 -7.16 -9.33 9.73
C ASP A 10 -5.74 -9.21 9.12
N GLU A 11 -5.58 -9.69 7.88
CA GLU A 11 -4.32 -9.59 7.13
C GLU A 11 -4.42 -8.48 6.08
N ASN A 12 -3.39 -7.65 6.04
CA ASN A 12 -3.27 -6.57 5.06
C ASN A 12 -2.36 -6.94 3.88
N LEU A 13 -2.51 -6.25 2.75
CA LEU A 13 -1.77 -6.58 1.53
C LEU A 13 -0.25 -6.32 1.62
N ASP A 14 0.17 -5.35 2.43
CA ASP A 14 1.58 -5.10 2.77
C ASP A 14 2.19 -6.26 3.58
N GLU A 15 1.34 -7.07 4.21
CA GLU A 15 1.77 -8.25 4.93
C GLU A 15 2.10 -9.42 3.98
N LEU A 16 1.59 -9.38 2.74
CA LEU A 16 1.58 -10.47 1.76
C LEU A 16 2.48 -10.25 0.53
N THR A 17 2.85 -9.01 0.25
CA THR A 17 3.55 -8.62 -0.99
C THR A 17 4.99 -8.21 -0.72
N GLY A 18 5.88 -8.41 -1.69
CA GLY A 18 7.29 -7.99 -1.57
C GLY A 18 8.09 -8.79 -0.55
N LYS A 19 7.59 -9.95 -0.12
CA LYS A 19 8.21 -10.80 0.91
C LYS A 19 8.58 -12.17 0.38
N TYR A 20 9.57 -12.78 1.05
CA TYR A 20 10.03 -14.13 0.77
C TYR A 20 9.29 -15.14 1.66
N TYR A 21 8.71 -16.16 1.03
CA TYR A 21 7.95 -17.21 1.70
C TYR A 21 8.56 -18.60 1.45
N ASP A 22 8.38 -19.50 2.41
CA ASP A 22 8.60 -20.93 2.20
C ASP A 22 7.51 -21.50 1.27
N PRO A 23 7.82 -22.46 0.39
CA PRO A 23 6.83 -23.13 -0.47
C PRO A 23 5.57 -23.60 0.25
N GLN A 24 5.68 -24.07 1.49
CA GLN A 24 4.53 -24.56 2.24
C GLN A 24 3.52 -23.43 2.54
N GLU A 25 3.98 -22.18 2.68
CA GLU A 25 3.12 -21.06 3.07
C GLU A 25 2.15 -20.62 1.97
N PHE A 26 2.52 -20.77 0.69
CA PHE A 26 1.70 -20.38 -0.46
C PHE A 26 1.15 -21.57 -1.28
N VAL A 27 1.48 -22.80 -0.87
CA VAL A 27 0.95 -24.05 -1.45
C VAL A 27 -0.06 -24.72 -0.52
N ASP A 28 0.11 -24.62 0.81
CA ASP A 28 -0.75 -25.30 1.79
C ASP A 28 -2.10 -24.58 1.97
N TYR A 29 -3.09 -24.97 1.17
CA TYR A 29 -4.49 -24.68 1.40
C TYR A 29 -5.09 -25.76 2.30
N LYS A 30 -5.07 -25.55 3.62
CA LYS A 30 -5.89 -26.37 4.51
C LYS A 30 -7.33 -25.94 4.34
N ALA A 31 -8.18 -26.82 3.81
CA ALA A 31 -9.61 -26.57 3.62
C ALA A 31 -10.37 -26.18 4.92
N SER A 32 -9.76 -26.36 6.09
CA SER A 32 -10.31 -25.99 7.40
C SER A 32 -9.90 -24.59 7.89
N VAL A 33 -8.89 -23.94 7.28
CA VAL A 33 -8.42 -22.60 7.65
C VAL A 33 -8.16 -21.82 6.37
N GLU A 34 -9.06 -20.90 6.03
CA GLU A 34 -8.85 -20.01 4.88
C GLU A 34 -7.65 -19.08 5.19
N LYS A 35 -6.57 -19.22 4.41
CA LYS A 35 -5.41 -18.34 4.47
C LYS A 35 -5.37 -17.44 3.23
N PRO A 36 -5.20 -16.12 3.36
CA PRO A 36 -5.17 -15.20 2.22
C PRO A 36 -4.04 -15.52 1.24
N LEU A 37 -2.83 -15.77 1.73
CA LEU A 37 -1.65 -15.94 0.88
C LEU A 37 -1.80 -17.07 -0.17
N PRO A 38 -2.10 -18.34 0.18
CA PRO A 38 -2.36 -19.39 -0.80
C PRO A 38 -3.47 -19.03 -1.79
N MET A 39 -4.56 -18.43 -1.31
CA MET A 39 -5.71 -18.10 -2.16
C MET A 39 -5.41 -17.01 -3.18
N ILE A 40 -4.71 -15.96 -2.76
CA ILE A 40 -4.30 -14.86 -3.63
C ILE A 40 -3.23 -15.33 -4.63
N TYR A 41 -2.30 -16.18 -4.20
CA TYR A 41 -1.30 -16.78 -5.08
C TYR A 41 -1.94 -17.71 -6.13
N GLN A 42 -2.78 -18.67 -5.72
CA GLN A 42 -3.40 -19.63 -6.63
C GLN A 42 -4.38 -18.99 -7.63
N SER A 43 -5.02 -17.89 -7.25
CA SER A 43 -5.88 -17.12 -8.15
C SER A 43 -5.10 -16.25 -9.15
N GLY A 44 -3.77 -16.20 -9.05
CA GLY A 44 -2.89 -15.49 -9.99
C GLY A 44 -2.69 -14.01 -9.69
N TYR A 45 -3.17 -13.52 -8.53
CA TYR A 45 -2.92 -12.12 -8.12
C TYR A 45 -1.49 -11.92 -7.66
N LEU A 46 -0.85 -12.95 -7.09
CA LEU A 46 0.57 -12.97 -6.78
C LEU A 46 1.28 -14.06 -7.56
N THR A 47 2.54 -13.81 -7.91
CA THR A 47 3.42 -14.74 -8.60
C THR A 47 4.84 -14.66 -8.03
N ILE A 48 5.66 -15.64 -8.36
CA ILE A 48 7.07 -15.67 -7.98
C ILE A 48 7.82 -14.61 -8.78
N LYS A 49 8.52 -13.71 -8.07
CA LYS A 49 9.40 -12.69 -8.67
C LYS A 49 10.87 -13.00 -8.53
N ASP A 50 11.24 -13.73 -7.49
CA ASP A 50 12.62 -14.11 -7.21
C ASP A 50 12.69 -15.37 -6.34
N TYR A 51 13.86 -16.00 -6.30
CA TYR A 51 14.14 -17.19 -5.51
C TYR A 51 15.47 -17.05 -4.78
N LYS A 52 15.49 -17.40 -3.49
CA LYS A 52 16.70 -17.45 -2.65
C LYS A 52 17.11 -18.91 -2.43
N PRO A 53 18.06 -19.47 -3.22
CA PRO A 53 18.40 -20.89 -3.18
C PRO A 53 18.87 -21.38 -1.81
N ARG A 54 19.64 -20.53 -1.10
CA ARG A 54 20.16 -20.88 0.23
C ARG A 54 19.08 -21.09 1.29
N ARG A 55 17.95 -20.40 1.17
CA ARG A 55 16.84 -20.46 2.13
C ARG A 55 15.66 -21.26 1.60
N GLY A 56 15.65 -21.60 0.31
CA GLY A 56 14.51 -22.25 -0.33
C GLY A 56 13.28 -21.35 -0.44
N THR A 57 13.42 -20.03 -0.27
CA THR A 57 12.28 -19.10 -0.20
C THR A 57 12.06 -18.35 -1.51
N PHE A 58 10.80 -17.98 -1.76
CA PHE A 58 10.35 -17.33 -2.98
C PHE A 58 9.76 -15.95 -2.69
N LEU A 59 10.21 -14.94 -3.42
CA LEU A 59 9.63 -13.61 -3.37
C LEU A 59 8.30 -13.62 -4.11
N LEU A 60 7.22 -13.24 -3.42
CA LEU A 60 5.90 -13.11 -4.03
C LEU A 60 5.52 -11.65 -4.23
N ASP A 61 5.08 -11.34 -5.45
CA ASP A 61 4.51 -10.04 -5.79
C ASP A 61 3.59 -10.12 -7.01
N PHE A 62 2.96 -9.01 -7.39
CA PHE A 62 2.10 -8.91 -8.55
C PHE A 62 2.83 -9.29 -9.86
N PRO A 63 2.14 -9.98 -10.78
CA PRO A 63 2.73 -10.39 -12.04
C PRO A 63 3.06 -9.20 -12.95
N ASN A 64 2.17 -8.20 -12.98
CA ASN A 64 2.27 -7.01 -13.82
C ASN A 64 1.44 -5.84 -13.24
N ASN A 65 1.55 -4.68 -13.89
CA ASN A 65 0.89 -3.45 -13.46
C ASN A 65 -0.64 -3.47 -13.62
N GLU A 66 -1.19 -4.25 -14.55
CA GLU A 66 -2.64 -4.38 -14.73
C GLU A 66 -3.28 -5.10 -13.54
N VAL A 67 -2.71 -6.24 -13.16
CA VAL A 67 -3.17 -7.04 -12.01
C VAL A 67 -2.97 -6.26 -10.70
N LYS A 68 -1.81 -5.59 -10.55
CA LYS A 68 -1.53 -4.71 -9.41
C LYS A 68 -2.57 -3.59 -9.30
N LYS A 69 -2.80 -2.83 -10.38
CA LYS A 69 -3.81 -1.76 -10.43
C LYS A 69 -5.19 -2.29 -10.06
N GLY A 70 -5.66 -3.34 -10.74
CA GLY A 70 -7.00 -3.89 -10.52
C GLY A 70 -7.22 -4.35 -9.07
N PHE A 71 -6.27 -5.09 -8.51
CA PHE A 71 -6.40 -5.65 -7.17
C PHE A 71 -6.21 -4.61 -6.06
N VAL A 72 -5.17 -3.79 -6.15
CA VAL A 72 -4.88 -2.76 -5.14
C VAL A 72 -6.00 -1.72 -5.11
N SER A 73 -6.53 -1.29 -6.27
CA SER A 73 -7.64 -0.33 -6.31
C SER A 73 -8.91 -0.87 -5.65
N LEU A 74 -9.15 -2.17 -5.80
CA LEU A 74 -10.28 -2.86 -5.19
C LEU A 74 -10.12 -2.95 -3.67
N VAL A 75 -8.92 -3.33 -3.19
CA VAL A 75 -8.58 -3.35 -1.75
C VAL A 75 -8.67 -1.95 -1.16
N ALA A 76 -8.11 -0.93 -1.83
CA ALA A 76 -8.12 0.45 -1.37
C ALA A 76 -9.53 1.03 -1.29
N SER A 77 -10.39 0.74 -2.27
CA SER A 77 -11.78 1.19 -2.25
C SER A 77 -12.56 0.59 -1.09
N ASP A 78 -12.36 -0.70 -0.78
CA ASP A 78 -13.02 -1.37 0.35
C ASP A 78 -12.45 -0.92 1.70
N TYR A 79 -11.14 -0.69 1.79
CA TYR A 79 -10.46 -0.28 3.02
C TYR A 79 -10.73 1.19 3.39
N LEU A 80 -10.56 2.11 2.44
CA LEU A 80 -10.62 3.55 2.68
C LEU A 80 -12.05 4.08 2.66
N LYS A 81 -12.94 3.43 1.91
CA LYS A 81 -14.36 3.79 1.72
C LYS A 81 -14.55 5.29 1.50
N PRO A 82 -13.87 5.90 0.52
CA PRO A 82 -14.07 7.32 0.21
C PRO A 82 -15.54 7.56 -0.12
N LYS A 83 -16.08 8.68 0.34
CA LYS A 83 -17.51 9.00 0.23
C LYS A 83 -17.87 9.60 -1.12
N ARG A 84 -16.93 10.31 -1.75
CA ARG A 84 -17.21 11.16 -2.91
C ARG A 84 -16.34 10.86 -4.11
N GLU A 85 -15.05 10.58 -3.90
CA GLU A 85 -14.09 10.43 -4.97
C GLU A 85 -13.77 8.96 -5.26
N SER A 86 -13.64 8.61 -6.54
CA SER A 86 -13.08 7.32 -6.95
C SER A 86 -11.58 7.32 -6.67
N VAL A 87 -11.10 6.32 -5.92
CA VAL A 87 -9.66 6.14 -5.63
C VAL A 87 -8.82 6.21 -6.90
N ASN A 88 -9.31 5.62 -8.00
CA ASN A 88 -8.58 5.63 -9.27
C ASN A 88 -8.48 7.03 -9.89
N SER A 89 -9.55 7.83 -9.84
CA SER A 89 -9.53 9.20 -10.38
C SER A 89 -8.56 10.05 -9.58
N TRP A 90 -8.67 9.98 -8.25
CA TRP A 90 -7.79 10.71 -7.35
C TRP A 90 -6.32 10.34 -7.55
N ILE A 91 -6.00 9.06 -7.76
CA ILE A 91 -4.63 8.63 -8.08
C ILE A 91 -4.13 9.25 -9.39
N GLN A 92 -4.96 9.37 -10.43
CA GLN A 92 -4.52 10.05 -11.67
C GLN A 92 -4.19 11.52 -11.40
N ASP A 93 -5.04 12.23 -10.64
CA ASP A 93 -4.78 13.62 -10.28
C ASP A 93 -3.46 13.77 -9.47
N VAL A 94 -3.14 12.78 -8.63
CA VAL A 94 -1.87 12.72 -7.88
C VAL A 94 -0.69 12.50 -8.82
N ILE A 95 -0.80 11.59 -9.79
CA ILE A 95 0.26 11.36 -10.79
C ILE A 95 0.50 12.62 -11.61
N ASP A 96 -0.54 13.26 -12.14
CA ASP A 96 -0.43 14.48 -12.93
C ASP A 96 0.29 15.58 -12.10
N ALA A 97 -0.09 15.76 -10.83
CA ALA A 97 0.56 16.73 -9.96
C ALA A 97 2.05 16.42 -9.68
N LEU A 98 2.44 15.14 -9.66
CA LEU A 98 3.83 14.72 -9.50
C LEU A 98 4.63 14.89 -10.80
N GLU A 99 4.03 14.64 -11.95
CA GLU A 99 4.70 14.84 -13.25
C GLU A 99 4.89 16.33 -13.54
N ASP A 100 3.91 17.18 -13.19
CA ASP A 100 3.93 18.62 -13.46
C ASP A 100 4.70 19.45 -12.41
N GLY A 101 5.26 18.84 -11.36
CA GLY A 101 5.96 19.62 -10.31
C GLY A 101 5.02 20.34 -9.32
N GLU A 102 3.72 20.09 -9.35
CA GLU A 102 2.69 20.88 -8.64
C GLU A 102 2.51 20.47 -7.17
N THR A 103 3.52 20.74 -6.34
CA THR A 103 3.54 20.37 -4.90
C THR A 103 2.34 20.90 -4.10
N GLU A 104 1.86 22.11 -4.38
CA GLU A 104 0.70 22.68 -3.68
C GLU A 104 -0.62 22.00 -4.09
N LYS A 105 -0.74 21.54 -5.34
CA LYS A 105 -1.87 20.71 -5.78
C LYS A 105 -1.83 19.35 -5.11
N LEU A 106 -0.64 18.72 -5.08
CA LEU A 106 -0.41 17.47 -4.37
C LEU A 106 -0.84 17.56 -2.90
N ARG A 107 -0.44 18.62 -2.19
CA ARG A 107 -0.85 18.89 -0.80
C ARG A 107 -2.37 18.96 -0.65
N LYS A 108 -3.06 19.66 -1.56
CA LYS A 108 -4.53 19.78 -1.56
C LYS A 108 -5.21 18.44 -1.83
N LEU A 109 -4.70 17.63 -2.77
CA LEU A 109 -5.21 16.30 -3.09
C LEU A 109 -5.14 15.37 -1.88
N PHE A 110 -3.99 15.29 -1.21
CA PHE A 110 -3.84 14.50 0.02
C PHE A 110 -4.72 15.03 1.16
N THR A 111 -4.82 16.34 1.33
CA THR A 111 -5.68 16.94 2.37
C THR A 111 -7.16 16.62 2.12
N SER A 112 -7.63 16.72 0.88
CA SER A 112 -9.00 16.44 0.48
C SER A 112 -9.36 14.98 0.68
N PHE A 113 -8.52 14.07 0.16
CA PHE A 113 -8.69 12.62 0.32
C PHE A 113 -8.65 12.21 1.79
N LEU A 114 -7.64 12.73 2.48
CA LEU A 114 -7.50 12.90 3.93
C LEU A 114 -8.86 13.10 4.60
N ALA A 115 -9.51 14.20 4.24
CA ALA A 115 -10.75 14.69 4.80
C ALA A 115 -12.01 13.89 4.40
N ASP A 116 -12.02 13.17 3.27
CA ASP A 116 -13.18 12.41 2.78
C ASP A 116 -13.35 11.06 3.49
N ILE A 117 -12.25 10.48 4.01
CA ILE A 117 -12.26 9.20 4.74
C ILE A 117 -13.12 9.31 6.02
N PRO A 118 -14.04 8.36 6.32
CA PRO A 118 -14.89 8.41 7.51
C PRO A 118 -14.11 8.57 8.83
N TYR A 119 -14.61 9.44 9.72
CA TYR A 119 -13.99 9.70 11.03
C TYR A 119 -13.80 8.43 11.88
N THR A 120 -14.70 7.46 11.77
CA THR A 120 -14.62 6.17 12.46
C THR A 120 -13.47 5.28 11.98
N MET A 121 -12.98 5.47 10.75
CA MET A 121 -11.78 4.78 10.27
C MET A 121 -10.50 5.43 10.82
N ARG A 122 -10.53 6.76 11.02
CA ARG A 122 -9.40 7.52 11.57
C ARG A 122 -9.23 7.38 13.08
N ARG A 123 -10.34 7.21 13.80
CA ARG A 123 -10.33 7.09 15.26
C ARG A 123 -10.30 5.63 15.67
N LYS A 124 -9.09 5.13 15.90
CA LYS A 124 -8.86 3.88 16.63
C LYS A 124 -8.61 4.19 18.10
N GLU A 125 -9.04 3.29 18.98
CA GLU A 125 -8.95 3.50 20.44
C GLU A 125 -7.50 3.41 20.95
N ASP A 126 -6.67 2.65 20.24
CA ASP A 126 -5.24 2.46 20.52
C ASP A 126 -4.37 3.26 19.53
N GLU A 127 -3.31 3.91 20.02
CA GLU A 127 -2.29 4.58 19.21
C GLU A 127 -1.67 3.63 18.18
N ARG A 128 -1.43 2.38 18.58
CA ARG A 128 -0.88 1.35 17.69
C ARG A 128 -1.80 1.04 16.52
N GLU A 129 -3.11 1.03 16.76
CA GLU A 129 -4.09 0.81 15.69
C GLU A 129 -4.20 2.02 14.77
N ARG A 130 -4.09 3.25 15.30
CA ARG A 130 -4.01 4.47 14.49
C ARG A 130 -2.80 4.42 13.57
N GLU A 131 -1.62 4.10 14.10
CA GLU A 131 -0.39 3.98 13.33
C GLU A 131 -0.51 2.92 12.24
N ARG A 132 -0.98 1.71 12.59
CA ARG A 132 -1.24 0.63 11.60
C ARG A 132 -2.19 1.09 10.50
N TYR A 133 -3.24 1.85 10.85
CA TYR A 133 -4.20 2.38 9.89
C TYR A 133 -3.57 3.38 8.91
N PHE A 134 -2.80 4.35 9.42
CA PHE A 134 -2.12 5.34 8.59
C PHE A 134 -1.06 4.70 7.70
N HIS A 135 -0.26 3.79 8.25
CA HIS A 135 0.76 3.05 7.49
C HIS A 135 0.13 2.30 6.33
N TYR A 136 -0.93 1.53 6.59
CA TYR A 136 -1.56 0.76 5.52
C TYR A 136 -2.29 1.66 4.49
N THR A 137 -2.85 2.80 4.93
CA THR A 137 -3.42 3.81 4.01
C THR A 137 -2.37 4.32 3.04
N PHE A 138 -1.19 4.73 3.52
CA PHE A 138 -0.13 5.23 2.66
C PHE A 138 0.47 4.12 1.79
N TYR A 139 0.66 2.92 2.33
CA TYR A 139 1.04 1.76 1.52
C TYR A 139 0.11 1.59 0.32
N LEU A 140 -1.21 1.58 0.52
CA LEU A 140 -2.18 1.41 -0.57
C LEU A 140 -2.08 2.55 -1.61
N ILE A 141 -1.97 3.80 -1.16
CA ILE A 141 -1.82 4.96 -2.04
C ILE A 141 -0.55 4.82 -2.89
N PHE A 142 0.59 4.56 -2.28
CA PHE A 142 1.85 4.48 -3.01
C PHE A 142 1.99 3.22 -3.84
N ARG A 143 1.35 2.12 -3.42
CA ARG A 143 1.20 0.93 -4.25
C ARG A 143 0.41 1.21 -5.52
N LEU A 144 -0.55 2.14 -5.50
CA LEU A 144 -1.24 2.61 -6.69
C LEU A 144 -0.42 3.60 -7.51
N VAL A 145 0.30 4.53 -6.87
CA VAL A 145 1.20 5.48 -7.56
C VAL A 145 2.28 4.73 -8.34
N SER A 146 2.88 3.71 -7.73
CA SER A 146 3.91 2.85 -8.32
C SER A 146 3.45 1.94 -9.47
N VAL A 147 2.19 2.05 -9.90
CA VAL A 147 1.73 1.51 -11.19
C VAL A 147 2.16 2.41 -12.35
N TYR A 148 2.29 3.72 -12.09
CA TYR A 148 2.48 4.76 -13.09
C TYR A 148 3.88 5.39 -13.04
N THR A 149 4.53 5.44 -11.88
CA THR A 149 5.83 6.08 -11.70
C THR A 149 6.87 5.14 -11.09
N VAL A 150 8.15 5.53 -11.18
CA VAL A 150 9.23 4.82 -10.49
C VAL A 150 9.09 5.10 -9.01
N TYR A 151 9.09 4.02 -8.23
CA TYR A 151 8.77 4.06 -6.83
C TYR A 151 9.75 3.20 -6.05
N THR A 152 10.40 3.82 -5.07
CA THR A 152 11.35 3.14 -4.20
C THR A 152 10.88 3.29 -2.75
N GLU A 153 10.39 2.20 -2.17
CA GLU A 153 10.24 2.09 -0.71
C GLU A 153 11.62 1.92 -0.08
N LYS A 154 11.98 2.79 0.86
CA LYS A 154 13.05 2.50 1.81
C LYS A 154 12.43 2.14 3.15
N GLU A 155 12.55 0.87 3.54
CA GLU A 155 12.23 0.46 4.92
C GLU A 155 13.36 0.95 5.87
N GLN A 156 13.00 1.69 6.92
CA GLN A 156 13.87 1.93 8.07
C GLN A 156 13.42 1.09 9.28
N SER A 157 14.39 0.69 10.12
CA SER A 157 14.24 -0.36 11.13
C SER A 157 13.56 0.03 12.44
N GLU A 158 13.19 1.30 12.67
CA GLU A 158 12.61 1.77 13.95
C GLU A 158 11.26 2.51 13.82
N GLY A 159 10.69 2.57 12.61
CA GLY A 159 9.40 3.18 12.31
C GLY A 159 9.26 3.35 10.79
N ARG A 160 8.10 3.02 10.21
CA ARG A 160 7.80 3.25 8.77
C ARG A 160 7.27 4.70 8.65
N VAL A 161 7.44 5.52 7.60
CA VAL A 161 7.75 5.38 6.16
C VAL A 161 8.51 6.64 5.69
N ASP A 162 9.57 6.45 4.91
CA ASP A 162 10.20 7.50 4.11
C ASP A 162 10.08 7.05 2.63
N CYS A 163 9.24 7.73 1.85
CA CYS A 163 8.81 7.26 0.53
C CYS A 163 9.42 8.12 -0.57
N ILE A 164 10.02 7.49 -1.59
CA ILE A 164 10.59 8.19 -2.74
C ILE A 164 9.78 7.88 -3.99
N VAL A 165 9.23 8.92 -4.60
CA VAL A 165 8.59 8.86 -5.91
C VAL A 165 9.46 9.61 -6.91
N GLU A 166 9.87 8.92 -7.97
CA GLU A 166 10.67 9.48 -9.05
C GLU A 166 9.80 9.57 -10.31
N THR A 167 9.71 10.79 -10.84
CA THR A 167 9.17 11.07 -12.17
C THR A 167 10.35 11.38 -13.12
N PRO A 168 10.14 11.50 -14.43
CA PRO A 168 11.21 11.85 -15.36
C PRO A 168 11.96 13.14 -14.99
N ASP A 169 11.24 14.12 -14.42
CA ASP A 169 11.75 15.47 -14.18
C ASP A 169 11.94 15.81 -12.68
N TYR A 170 11.31 15.06 -11.76
CA TYR A 170 11.29 15.39 -10.33
C TYR A 170 11.50 14.16 -9.44
N ILE A 171 12.12 14.40 -8.28
CA ILE A 171 12.23 13.43 -7.19
C ILE A 171 11.48 13.99 -5.98
N TYR A 172 10.52 13.23 -5.49
CA TYR A 172 9.73 13.56 -4.31
C TYR A 172 10.10 12.65 -3.16
N ILE A 173 10.34 13.26 -2.00
CA ILE A 173 10.57 12.56 -0.74
C ILE A 173 9.38 12.87 0.17
N PHE A 174 8.71 11.83 0.64
CA PHE A 174 7.57 11.92 1.52
C PHE A 174 7.93 11.40 2.91
N GLU A 175 7.94 12.32 3.87
CA GLU A 175 8.09 12.03 5.28
C GLU A 175 6.72 12.15 5.96
N PHE A 176 6.31 11.11 6.70
CA PHE A 176 5.02 11.09 7.40
C PHE A 176 5.22 11.10 8.91
N LYS A 177 4.51 12.00 9.59
CA LYS A 177 4.45 12.06 11.06
C LYS A 177 3.01 11.86 11.53
N LEU A 178 2.82 10.88 12.42
CA LEU A 178 1.55 10.69 13.14
C LEU A 178 1.44 11.67 14.31
N ASP A 179 2.54 11.83 15.06
CA ASP A 179 2.64 12.66 16.25
C ASP A 179 3.90 13.56 16.13
N GLY A 180 3.73 14.75 15.55
CA GLY A 180 4.83 15.69 15.31
C GLY A 180 4.41 16.85 14.39
N THR A 181 5.27 17.86 14.29
CA THR A 181 5.03 19.03 13.41
C THR A 181 5.70 18.85 12.05
N ALA A 182 5.17 19.55 11.03
CA ALA A 182 5.80 19.58 9.71
C ALA A 182 7.24 20.13 9.73
N ASP A 183 7.52 21.07 10.64
CA ASP A 183 8.86 21.65 10.81
C ASP A 183 9.86 20.66 11.41
N GLU A 184 9.42 19.73 12.25
CA GLU A 184 10.25 18.65 12.79
C GLU A 184 10.57 17.60 11.71
N ALA A 185 9.61 17.30 10.84
CA ALA A 185 9.80 16.38 9.71
C ALA A 185 10.84 16.90 8.70
N LEU A 186 10.79 18.21 8.37
CA LEU A 186 11.71 18.83 7.39
C LEU A 186 13.18 18.92 7.84
N ARG A 187 13.47 18.62 9.11
CA ARG A 187 14.84 18.69 9.67
C ARG A 187 15.58 17.35 9.69
N GLN A 188 14.91 16.24 9.36
CA GLN A 188 15.51 14.91 9.25
C GLN A 188 16.17 14.71 7.88
#